data_AF-A0A0P9DL20-F1
#
_entry.id   AF-A0A0P9DL20-F1
#
_cell.length_a   1.000
_cell.length_b   1.000
_cell.length_c   1.000
_cell.angle_alpha   90.00
_cell.angle_beta   90.00
_cell.angle_gamma   90.00
#
_symmetry.space_group_name_H-M   'P 1'
#
loop_
_entity.id
_entity.type
_entity.pdbx_description
1 polymer ?
#
loop_
_entity_poly.entity_id
_entity_poly.type
_entity_poly.pdbx_seq_one_letter_code
_entity_poly.pdbx_strand_id
1 'polypeptide(L)' 'MITAIFVWWLTIQLLGVLALPLTQWFFRALPDRGYAFSKAFGLLLTGYLAWLLAMLGIAPFERGPIVACALAVGGLG' A
#
# COMPACT_ATOMS: atom_id res chain seq x y z
N MET A 1 12.93 -6.42 19.86
CA MET A 1 13.43 -5.28 19.03
C MET A 1 13.74 -5.74 17.61
N ILE A 2 14.59 -6.76 17.42
CA ILE A 2 14.94 -7.30 16.10
C ILE A 2 13.73 -7.80 15.30
N THR A 3 12.79 -8.51 15.94
CA THR A 3 11.57 -9.02 15.27
C THR A 3 10.74 -7.92 14.63
N ALA A 4 10.65 -6.74 15.24
CA ALA A 4 9.88 -5.61 14.71
C ALA A 4 10.50 -5.07 13.41
N ILE A 5 11.83 -5.12 13.29
CA ILE A 5 12.54 -4.73 12.07
C ILE A 5 12.16 -5.65 10.91
N PHE A 6 12.17 -6.97 11.16
CA PHE A 6 11.79 -7.95 10.14
C PHE A 6 10.31 -7.83 9.75
N VAL A 7 9.42 -7.67 10.73
CA VAL A 7 7.99 -7.46 10.47
C VAL A 7 7.76 -6.21 9.63
N TRP A 8 8.40 -5.09 9.97
CA TRP A 8 8.28 -3.85 9.23
C TRP A 8 8.83 -3.97 7.80
N TRP A 9 10.03 -4.54 7.66
CA TRP A 9 10.65 -4.77 6.36
C TRP A 9 9.77 -5.62 5.45
N LEU A 10 9.21 -6.70 5.99
CA LEU A 10 8.32 -7.61 5.25
C LEU A 10 6.98 -6.94 4.92
N THR A 11 6.47 -6.08 5.81
CA THR A 11 5.26 -5.28 5.56
C THR A 11 5.47 -4.31 4.39
N ILE A 12 6.58 -3.56 4.36
CA ILE A 12 6.91 -2.68 3.22
C ILE A 12 7.03 -3.49 1.93
N GLN A 13 7.67 -4.66 1.99
CA GLN A 13 7.86 -5.49 0.81
C GLN A 13 6.50 -6.00 0.28
N LEU A 14 5.58 -6.43 1.15
CA LEU A 14 4.23 -6.83 0.79
C LEU A 14 3.42 -5.67 0.19
N LEU A 15 3.44 -4.49 0.82
CA LEU A 15 2.76 -3.30 0.30
C LEU A 15 3.31 -2.86 -1.05
N GLY A 16 4.63 -2.95 -1.24
CA GLY A 16 5.26 -2.71 -2.53
C GLY A 16 4.76 -3.66 -3.59
N VAL A 17 4.71 -4.97 -3.30
CA VAL A 17 4.20 -6.00 -4.23
C VAL A 17 2.73 -5.78 -4.57
N LEU A 18 1.90 -5.46 -3.58
CA LEU A 18 0.49 -5.14 -3.81
C LEU A 18 0.33 -3.89 -4.70
N ALA A 19 1.20 -2.90 -4.56
CA ALA A 19 1.14 -1.69 -5.39
C ALA A 19 1.87 -1.81 -6.74
N LEU A 20 2.57 -2.91 -7.03
CA LEU A 20 3.27 -3.10 -8.31
C LEU A 20 2.36 -2.98 -9.53
N PRO A 21 1.23 -3.71 -9.63
CA PRO A 21 0.44 -3.65 -10.85
C PRO A 21 -0.17 -2.26 -11.07
N LEU A 22 -0.59 -1.61 -9.98
CA LEU A 22 -1.10 -0.23 -10.00
C LEU A 22 -0.02 0.79 -10.44
N THR A 23 1.20 0.65 -9.92
CA THR A 23 2.32 1.52 -10.29
C THR A 23 2.82 1.26 -11.71
N GLN A 24 2.78 0.02 -12.19
CA GLN A 24 3.08 -0.31 -13.58
C GLN A 24 2.07 0.29 -14.54
N TRP A 25 0.79 0.33 -14.17
CA TRP A 25 -0.26 0.93 -14.99
C TRP A 25 -0.15 2.47 -15.02
N PHE A 26 0.03 3.09 -13.85
CA PHE A 26 0.09 4.55 -13.70
C PHE A 26 1.41 5.16 -14.21
N PHE A 27 2.54 4.52 -13.91
CA PHE A 27 3.88 4.94 -14.31
C PHE A 27 4.41 4.16 -15.52
N ARG A 28 3.52 3.66 -16.39
CA ARG A 28 3.90 2.91 -17.59
C ARG A 28 4.87 3.65 -18.53
N ALA A 29 4.85 4.99 -18.46
CA ALA A 29 5.66 5.87 -19.29
C ALA A 29 7.12 6.01 -18.78
N LEU A 30 7.41 5.56 -17.55
CA LEU A 30 8.77 5.59 -17.00
C LEU A 30 9.56 4.34 -17.44
N PRO A 31 10.90 4.46 -17.61
CA PRO A 31 11.76 3.35 -18.03
C PRO A 31 11.60 2.10 -17.15
N ASP A 32 11.44 2.30 -15.83
CA ASP A 32 11.35 1.23 -14.84
C ASP A 32 9.90 0.82 -14.52
N ARG A 33 8.92 1.31 -15.28
CA ARG A 33 7.47 1.06 -15.09
C ARG A 33 7.02 1.28 -13.63
N GLY A 34 7.57 2.29 -12.95
CA GLY A 34 7.18 2.63 -11.58
C GLY A 34 7.68 1.69 -10.48
N TYR A 35 8.53 0.71 -10.76
CA TYR A 35 9.00 -0.27 -9.76
C TYR A 35 9.62 0.40 -8.52
N ALA A 36 10.46 1.43 -8.72
CA ALA A 36 11.10 2.19 -7.65
C ALA A 36 10.08 2.88 -6.72
N PHE A 37 8.91 3.25 -7.24
CA PHE A 37 7.86 3.92 -6.48
C PHE A 37 6.89 2.95 -5.82
N SER A 38 6.84 1.67 -6.20
CA SER A 38 5.85 0.70 -5.70
C SER A 38 5.74 0.68 -4.18
N LYS A 39 6.86 0.65 -3.45
CA LYS A 39 6.89 0.63 -1.98
C LYS A 39 6.30 1.91 -1.38
N ALA A 40 6.73 3.07 -1.86
CA ALA A 40 6.25 4.36 -1.37
C ALA A 40 4.77 4.57 -1.73
N PHE A 41 4.40 4.19 -2.95
CA PHE A 41 3.03 4.32 -3.46
C PHE A 41 2.07 3.38 -2.72
N GLY A 42 2.47 2.13 -2.48
CA GLY A 42 1.67 1.18 -1.71
C GLY A 42 1.45 1.61 -0.27
N LEU A 43 2.49 2.16 0.37
CA LEU A 43 2.37 2.71 1.72
C LEU A 43 1.44 3.94 1.74
N LEU A 44 1.61 4.85 0.79
CA LEU A 44 0.79 6.06 0.65
C LEU A 44 -0.68 5.72 0.42
N LEU A 45 -0.98 4.88 -0.58
CA LEU A 45 -2.35 4.57 -0.97
C LEU A 45 -3.09 3.82 0.13
N THR A 46 -2.42 2.84 0.76
CA THR A 46 -3.00 2.08 1.88
C THR A 46 -3.32 2.98 3.07
N GLY A 47 -2.37 3.80 3.49
CA GLY A 47 -2.55 4.71 4.62
C GLY A 47 -3.60 5.79 4.33
N TYR A 48 -3.57 6.35 3.12
CA TYR A 48 -4.50 7.40 2.70
C TYR A 48 -5.93 6.88 2.61
N LEU A 49 -6.17 5.71 2.00
CA LEU A 49 -7.51 5.11 1.91
C LEU A 49 -8.06 4.77 3.30
N ALA A 50 -7.24 4.17 4.16
CA ALA A 50 -7.66 3.86 5.53
C ALA A 50 -7.99 5.13 6.32
N TRP A 51 -7.19 6.19 6.15
CA TRP A 51 -7.43 7.49 6.76
C TRP A 51 -8.70 8.15 6.20
N LEU A 52 -8.95 8.07 4.90
CA LEU A 52 -10.13 8.60 4.25
C LEU A 52 -11.41 7.93 4.77
N LEU A 53 -11.40 6.60 4.91
CA LEU A 53 -12.53 5.84 5.48
C LEU A 53 -12.83 6.26 6.92
N ALA A 54 -11.78 6.50 7.71
CA ALA A 54 -11.90 6.99 9.08
C ALA A 54 -12.42 8.43 9.13
N MET A 55 -11.93 9.30 8.26
CA MET A 55 -12.38 10.68 8.17
C MET A 55 -13.86 10.79 7.76
N LEU A 56 -14.33 9.92 6.87
CA LEU A 56 -15.73 9.84 6.47
C LEU A 56 -16.65 9.18 7.52
N GLY A 57 -16.08 8.60 8.59
CA GLY A 57 -16.82 7.85 9.59
C GLY A 57 -17.35 6.49 9.12
N ILE A 58 -16.84 5.96 7.98
CA ILE A 58 -17.26 4.66 7.44
C ILE A 58 -16.65 3.51 8.23
N ALA A 59 -15.36 3.61 8.56
CA ALA A 59 -14.64 2.59 9.31
C ALA A 59 -13.56 3.24 10.19
N PRO A 60 -13.34 2.80 11.42
CA PRO A 60 -12.29 3.35 12.28
C PRO A 60 -10.89 3.12 11.71
N PHE A 61 -9.94 3.98 12.06
CA PHE A 61 -8.54 3.81 11.68
C PHE A 61 -7.87 2.72 12.52
N GLU A 62 -8.16 1.46 12.21
CA GLU A 62 -7.66 0.29 12.92
C GLU A 62 -7.09 -0.77 11.96
N ARG A 63 -6.54 -1.85 12.51
CA ARG A 63 -5.80 -2.86 11.71
C ARG A 63 -6.66 -3.49 10.61
N GLY A 64 -7.94 -3.75 10.86
CA GLY A 64 -8.85 -4.38 9.90
C GLY A 64 -9.01 -3.56 8.62
N PRO A 65 -9.52 -2.31 8.70
CA PRO A 65 -9.68 -1.41 7.56
C PRO A 65 -8.37 -1.12 6.83
N ILE A 66 -7.25 -0.99 7.56
CA ILE A 66 -5.93 -0.81 6.94
C ILE A 66 -5.54 -2.01 6.06
N VAL A 67 -5.70 -3.23 6.56
CA VAL A 67 -5.43 -4.46 5.78
C VAL A 67 -6.38 -4.58 4.59
N ALA A 68 -7.66 -4.26 4.78
CA ALA A 68 -8.64 -4.27 3.69
C ALA A 68 -8.25 -3.26 2.58
N CYS A 69 -7.80 -2.06 2.95
CA CYS A 69 -7.29 -1.08 1.99
C CYS A 69 -6.06 -1.61 1.25
N ALA A 70 -5.10 -2.21 1.95
CA ALA A 70 -3.90 -2.79 1.33
C ALA A 70 -4.25 -3.85 0.28
N LEU A 71 -5.19 -4.74 0.61
CA LEU A 71 -5.68 -5.76 -0.32
C LEU A 71 -6.42 -5.14 -1.50
N ALA A 72 -7.22 -4.09 -1.28
CA ALA A 72 -7.89 -3.37 -2.36
C ALA A 72 -6.88 -2.73 -3.32
N VAL A 73 -5.78 -2.14 -2.82
CA VAL A 73 -4.69 -1.62 -3.65
C VAL A 73 -4.11 -2.71 -4.56
N GLY A 74 -3.93 -3.92 -4.02
CA GLY A 74 -3.43 -5.07 -4.79
C GLY A 74 -4.43 -5.68 -5.76
N GLY A 75 -5.73 -5.64 -5.44
CA GLY A 75 -6.78 -6.18 -6.32
C GLY A 75 -7.20 -5.24 -7.46
N LEU A 76 -6.89 -3.95 -7.36
CA LEU A 76 -7.27 -2.93 -8.35
C LEU A 76 -6.25 -2.72 -9.48
N GLY A 77 -5.02 -3.23 -9.34
CA GLY A 77 -3.99 -3.17 -10.37
C GLY A 77 -3.92 -4.45 -11.16
#